data_AF-Q5P2F2-F1
#
_entry.id   AF-Q5P2F2-F1
#
_cell.length_a   1.000
_cell.length_b   1.000
_cell.length_c   1.000
_cell.angle_alpha   90.00
_cell.angle_beta   90.00
_cell.angle_gamma   90.00
#
_symmetry.space_group_name_H-M   'P 1'
#
loop_
_entity.id
_entity.type
_entity.pdbx_description
1 polymer ?
#
loop_
_entity_poly.entity_id
_entity_poly.type
_entity_poly.pdbx_seq_one_letter_code
_entity_poly.pdbx_strand_id
1 'polypeptide(L)'
;MRLAGRVAAPVILLPVASAAVAQSIPSKFNLPPPVTPIGAQIYDLHNLMLIICLVIFVAVFGVMFWAVFRHRKSRGAVAANFHENTSVEIAWTIIPVFILLGMAWPATKTVLDMKNTADPDITIKATGYQWKWGYDYLQGEGQGIRFVSNLSTPRDQIEGAAPKGEHYLLEVDNPLVVPVGKRIRVLTTANDVIHSWWVPAFGVKQDAIPGFIRDAWFRADTEGVYRGNCAELCGRDHGFMPVEVHVVSQQAYTEWVARQLAAGAASDTAGATAQGATPVPAAPTEGVAQSAPANAAPAGN
;
A
#
# COMPACT_ATOMS: atom_id res chain seq x y z
N MET A 1 68.80 -15.02 -23.32
CA MET A 1 68.64 -13.55 -23.26
C MET A 1 67.25 -13.20 -23.79
N ARG A 2 66.32 -12.88 -22.88
CA ARG A 2 64.96 -12.30 -23.03
C ARG A 2 64.06 -12.81 -24.18
N LEU A 3 63.17 -13.77 -23.88
CA LEU A 3 61.90 -13.90 -24.60
C LEU A 3 60.83 -13.07 -23.87
N ALA A 4 60.28 -12.09 -24.57
CA ALA A 4 59.15 -11.28 -24.14
C ALA A 4 57.85 -12.09 -24.29
N GLY A 5 57.17 -12.37 -23.18
CA GLY A 5 55.81 -12.92 -23.17
C GLY A 5 54.81 -11.82 -22.81
N ARG A 6 54.11 -11.29 -23.82
CA ARG A 6 52.94 -10.42 -23.62
C ARG A 6 51.79 -11.29 -23.10
N VAL A 7 51.40 -11.11 -21.85
CA VAL A 7 50.17 -11.70 -21.31
C VAL A 7 49.01 -10.81 -21.74
N ALA A 8 48.23 -11.28 -22.71
CA ALA A 8 46.95 -10.68 -23.06
C ALA A 8 45.94 -11.03 -21.94
N ALA A 9 45.46 -10.01 -21.22
CA ALA A 9 44.35 -10.16 -20.29
C ALA A 9 43.05 -10.38 -21.09
N PRO A 10 42.20 -11.37 -20.74
CA PRO A 10 40.90 -11.50 -21.37
C PRO A 10 40.00 -10.37 -20.84
N VAL A 11 39.63 -9.45 -21.73
CA VAL A 11 38.55 -8.51 -21.48
C VAL A 11 37.26 -9.33 -21.45
N ILE A 12 36.74 -9.57 -20.25
CA ILE A 12 35.41 -10.14 -20.08
C ILE A 12 34.42 -9.03 -20.43
N LEU A 13 34.00 -9.00 -21.69
CA LEU A 13 32.83 -8.25 -22.13
C LEU A 13 31.61 -8.86 -21.45
N LEU A 14 31.14 -8.22 -20.37
CA LEU A 14 29.80 -8.45 -19.84
C LEU A 14 28.80 -8.13 -20.95
N PRO A 15 27.89 -9.05 -21.32
CA PRO A 15 26.81 -8.71 -22.21
C PRO A 15 25.91 -7.72 -21.47
N VAL A 16 25.82 -6.49 -21.99
CA VAL A 16 24.73 -5.57 -21.66
C VAL A 16 23.46 -6.24 -22.17
N ALA A 17 22.77 -6.95 -21.28
CA ALA A 17 21.47 -7.51 -21.57
C ALA A 17 20.53 -6.33 -21.88
N SER A 18 20.14 -6.22 -23.15
CA SER A 18 19.19 -5.22 -23.63
C SER A 18 17.93 -5.24 -22.75
N ALA A 19 17.52 -4.05 -22.29
CA ALA A 19 16.35 -3.79 -21.48
C ALA A 19 14.99 -4.02 -22.19
N ALA A 20 14.93 -4.94 -23.16
CA ALA A 20 13.81 -5.04 -24.11
C ALA A 20 13.02 -6.37 -24.06
N VAL A 21 13.23 -7.25 -23.06
CA VAL A 21 12.52 -8.55 -22.96
C VAL A 21 11.92 -8.79 -21.57
N ALA A 22 11.39 -7.76 -20.92
CA ALA A 22 10.70 -7.92 -19.63
C ALA A 22 9.21 -7.48 -19.65
N GLN A 23 8.61 -7.30 -20.83
CA GLN A 23 7.17 -7.11 -20.93
C GLN A 23 6.47 -8.47 -21.04
N SER A 24 5.61 -8.77 -20.06
CA SER A 24 4.69 -9.93 -19.95
C SER A 24 5.15 -11.20 -19.22
N ILE A 25 5.85 -11.10 -18.08
CA ILE A 25 5.65 -12.14 -17.05
C ILE A 25 4.32 -11.82 -16.35
N PRO A 26 3.29 -12.68 -16.43
CA PRO A 26 2.06 -12.47 -15.67
C PRO A 26 2.43 -12.38 -14.18
N SER A 27 1.83 -11.43 -13.48
CA SER A 27 2.04 -11.00 -12.07
C SER A 27 1.97 -12.10 -11.00
N LYS A 28 2.03 -13.38 -11.37
CA LYS A 28 1.97 -14.54 -10.47
C LYS A 28 3.24 -14.71 -9.63
N PHE A 29 4.42 -14.40 -10.19
CA PHE A 29 5.71 -14.62 -9.52
C PHE A 29 6.53 -13.34 -9.31
N ASN A 30 6.02 -12.20 -9.77
CA ASN A 30 6.66 -10.90 -9.61
C ASN A 30 5.59 -9.88 -9.17
N LEU A 31 6.03 -8.66 -8.85
CA LEU A 31 5.14 -7.53 -8.60
C LEU A 31 4.19 -7.30 -9.79
N PRO A 32 2.97 -6.81 -9.53
CA PRO A 32 2.07 -6.41 -10.61
C PRO A 32 2.72 -5.31 -11.46
N PRO A 33 2.42 -5.26 -12.77
CA PRO A 33 2.91 -4.20 -13.64
C PRO A 33 2.55 -2.83 -13.05
N PRO A 34 3.53 -1.94 -12.87
CA PRO A 34 3.27 -0.62 -12.32
C PRO A 34 2.54 0.26 -13.33
N VAL A 35 1.61 1.08 -12.84
CA VAL A 35 0.86 2.05 -13.66
C VAL A 35 1.05 3.49 -13.20
N THR A 36 2.05 3.73 -12.34
CA THR A 36 2.42 5.04 -11.82
C THR A 36 3.94 5.22 -11.90
N PRO A 37 4.44 6.46 -11.91
CA PRO A 37 5.89 6.72 -11.91
C PRO A 37 6.61 6.13 -10.70
N ILE A 38 5.99 6.24 -9.51
CA ILE A 38 6.54 5.69 -8.27
C ILE A 38 6.54 4.15 -8.31
N GLY A 39 5.45 3.55 -8.80
CA GLY A 39 5.37 2.10 -8.98
C GLY A 39 6.47 1.59 -9.90
N ALA A 40 6.79 2.30 -10.99
CA ALA A 40 7.87 1.95 -11.91
C ALA A 40 9.24 1.97 -11.21
N GLN A 41 9.53 3.02 -10.44
CA GLN A 41 10.77 3.10 -9.67
C GLN A 41 10.91 1.95 -8.65
N ILE A 42 9.82 1.60 -7.95
CA ILE A 42 9.79 0.47 -7.00
C ILE A 42 10.03 -0.84 -7.72
N TYR A 43 9.40 -1.04 -8.89
CA TYR A 43 9.55 -2.24 -9.70
C TYR A 43 11.00 -2.43 -10.18
N ASP A 44 11.64 -1.37 -10.67
CA ASP A 44 13.02 -1.39 -11.12
C ASP A 44 14.00 -1.66 -9.95
N LEU A 45 13.77 -1.01 -8.81
CA LEU A 45 14.52 -1.28 -7.58
C LEU A 45 14.37 -2.74 -7.15
N HIS A 46 13.16 -3.28 -7.13
CA HIS A 46 12.90 -4.68 -6.78
C HIS A 46 13.69 -5.64 -7.67
N ASN A 47 13.66 -5.43 -8.99
CA ASN A 47 14.39 -6.26 -9.94
C ASN A 47 15.92 -6.13 -9.75
N LEU A 48 16.43 -4.92 -9.52
CA LEU A 48 17.85 -4.71 -9.21
C LEU A 48 18.26 -5.47 -7.95
N MET A 49 17.46 -5.40 -6.87
CA MET A 49 17.73 -6.13 -5.63
C MET A 49 17.72 -7.65 -5.86
N LEU A 50 16.75 -8.17 -6.63
CA LEU A 50 16.69 -9.59 -6.94
C LEU A 50 17.92 -10.07 -7.73
N ILE A 51 18.42 -9.27 -8.68
CA ILE A 51 19.64 -9.60 -9.43
C ILE A 51 20.86 -9.65 -8.49
N ILE A 52 21.02 -8.66 -7.61
CA ILE A 52 22.13 -8.64 -6.63
C ILE A 52 22.04 -9.86 -5.70
N CYS A 53 20.85 -10.14 -5.16
CA CYS A 53 20.61 -11.31 -4.31
C CYS A 53 20.93 -12.62 -5.05
N LEU A 54 20.53 -12.74 -6.32
CA LEU A 54 20.82 -13.93 -7.13
C LEU A 54 22.32 -14.12 -7.35
N VAL A 55 23.06 -13.05 -7.66
CA VAL A 55 24.52 -13.10 -7.84
C VAL A 55 25.21 -13.55 -6.54
N ILE A 56 24.84 -12.97 -5.40
CA ILE A 56 25.38 -13.35 -4.08
C ILE A 56 25.01 -14.80 -3.76
N PHE A 57 23.76 -15.19 -4.01
CA PHE A 57 23.28 -16.56 -3.81
C PHE A 57 24.13 -17.55 -4.61
N VAL A 58 24.31 -17.32 -5.91
CA VAL A 58 25.13 -18.19 -6.77
C VAL A 58 26.59 -18.23 -6.31
N ALA A 59 27.16 -17.10 -5.88
CA ALA A 59 28.53 -17.06 -5.35
C ALA A 59 28.69 -17.88 -4.07
N VAL A 60 27.81 -17.67 -3.09
CA VAL A 60 27.84 -18.37 -1.79
C VAL A 60 27.58 -19.86 -1.97
N PHE A 61 26.49 -20.22 -2.65
CA PHE A 61 26.16 -21.62 -2.90
C PHE A 61 27.20 -22.30 -3.81
N GLY A 62 27.76 -21.57 -4.78
CA GLY A 62 28.83 -22.06 -5.64
C GLY A 62 30.08 -22.45 -4.83
N VAL A 63 30.56 -21.56 -3.96
CA VAL A 63 31.70 -21.86 -3.07
C VAL A 63 31.37 -22.98 -2.09
N MET A 64 30.17 -22.99 -1.51
CA MET A 64 29.72 -24.04 -0.60
C MET A 64 29.68 -25.41 -1.28
N PHE A 65 29.02 -25.52 -2.44
CA PHE A 65 28.97 -26.77 -3.19
C PHE A 65 30.36 -27.20 -3.62
N TRP A 66 31.17 -26.29 -4.14
CA TRP A 66 32.57 -26.57 -4.46
C TRP A 66 33.33 -27.13 -3.25
N ALA A 67 33.19 -26.52 -2.06
CA ALA A 67 33.84 -26.97 -0.85
C ALA A 67 33.38 -28.38 -0.45
N VAL A 68 32.07 -28.63 -0.45
CA VAL A 68 31.48 -29.95 -0.15
C VAL A 68 31.98 -31.01 -1.13
N PHE A 69 32.01 -30.73 -2.44
CA PHE A 69 32.45 -31.71 -3.43
C PHE A 69 33.96 -31.94 -3.39
N ARG A 70 34.77 -30.88 -3.22
CA ARG A 70 36.23 -30.92 -3.31
C ARG A 70 36.91 -31.39 -2.03
N HIS A 71 36.36 -31.05 -0.87
CA HIS A 71 36.95 -31.32 0.45
C HIS A 71 36.24 -32.42 1.24
N ARG A 72 35.38 -33.23 0.61
CA ARG A 72 34.77 -34.40 1.28
C ARG A 72 35.79 -35.48 1.64
N LYS A 73 35.57 -36.13 2.78
CA LYS A 73 36.40 -37.23 3.32
C LYS A 73 36.62 -38.37 2.32
N SER A 74 35.61 -38.73 1.52
CA SER A 74 35.72 -39.81 0.52
C SER A 74 36.69 -39.53 -0.62
N ARG A 75 37.17 -38.28 -0.78
CA ARG A 75 38.23 -37.92 -1.73
C ARG A 75 39.61 -37.86 -1.09
N GLY A 76 39.75 -38.31 0.16
CA GLY A 76 41.02 -38.24 0.90
C GLY A 76 41.44 -36.82 1.27
N ALA A 77 40.49 -35.88 1.38
CA ALA A 77 40.80 -34.52 1.78
C ALA A 77 41.31 -34.49 3.23
N VAL A 78 42.49 -33.89 3.42
CA VAL A 78 43.11 -33.65 4.74
C VAL A 78 42.82 -32.20 5.14
N ALA A 79 42.46 -31.98 6.41
CA ALA A 79 42.19 -30.64 6.91
C ALA A 79 43.46 -29.78 6.88
N ALA A 80 43.35 -28.57 6.34
CA ALA A 80 44.42 -27.57 6.43
C ALA A 80 44.34 -26.86 7.79
N ASN A 81 45.49 -26.47 8.34
CA ASN A 81 45.57 -25.72 9.60
C ASN A 81 45.87 -24.25 9.30
N PHE A 82 44.85 -23.42 9.40
CA PHE A 82 44.92 -21.96 9.39
C PHE A 82 43.74 -21.41 10.20
N HIS A 83 43.90 -20.24 10.80
CA HIS A 83 42.88 -19.67 11.69
C HIS A 83 42.31 -18.32 11.20
N GLU A 84 43.10 -17.53 10.47
CA GLU A 84 42.70 -16.21 10.00
C GLU A 84 43.38 -15.84 8.69
N ASN A 85 42.80 -14.88 7.98
CA ASN A 85 43.45 -14.25 6.84
C ASN A 85 42.92 -12.83 6.71
N THR A 86 43.67 -11.88 7.26
CA THR A 86 43.32 -10.46 7.26
C THR A 86 43.01 -9.91 5.87
N SER A 87 43.67 -10.42 4.82
CA SER A 87 43.40 -9.95 3.45
C SER A 87 42.01 -10.37 2.95
N VAL A 88 41.60 -11.61 3.25
CA VAL A 88 40.27 -12.11 2.88
C VAL A 88 39.19 -11.44 3.75
N GLU A 89 39.50 -11.21 5.03
CA GLU A 89 38.66 -10.47 5.97
C GLU A 89 38.35 -9.05 5.49
N ILE A 90 39.39 -8.32 5.06
CA ILE A 90 39.25 -7.00 4.47
C ILE A 90 38.38 -7.07 3.20
N ALA A 91 38.62 -8.05 2.33
CA ALA A 91 37.88 -8.17 1.07
C ALA A 91 36.37 -8.39 1.29
N TRP A 92 35.97 -9.34 2.13
CA TRP A 92 34.53 -9.58 2.40
C TRP A 92 33.89 -8.51 3.27
N THR A 93 34.65 -7.61 3.87
CA THR A 93 34.12 -6.46 4.61
C THR A 93 33.87 -5.29 3.66
N ILE A 94 34.84 -5.00 2.79
CA ILE A 94 34.78 -3.88 1.84
C ILE A 94 33.73 -4.13 0.73
N ILE A 95 33.65 -5.36 0.20
CA ILE A 95 32.73 -5.67 -0.91
C ILE A 95 31.26 -5.40 -0.53
N PRO A 96 30.72 -5.92 0.60
CA PRO A 96 29.35 -5.61 1.03
C PRO A 96 29.11 -4.13 1.29
N VAL A 97 30.10 -3.39 1.82
CA VAL A 97 29.97 -1.94 2.02
C VAL A 97 29.70 -1.23 0.69
N PHE A 98 30.47 -1.53 -0.36
CA PHE A 98 30.24 -0.93 -1.67
C PHE A 98 28.93 -1.37 -2.33
N ILE A 99 28.51 -2.64 -2.14
CA ILE A 99 27.20 -3.12 -2.60
C ILE A 99 26.08 -2.28 -1.96
N LEU A 100 26.12 -2.10 -0.63
CA LEU A 100 25.12 -1.32 0.10
C LEU A 100 25.11 0.15 -0.31
N LEU A 101 26.28 0.77 -0.51
CA LEU A 101 26.37 2.15 -1.00
C LEU A 101 25.75 2.30 -2.40
N GLY A 102 25.99 1.34 -3.30
CA GLY A 102 25.39 1.32 -4.63
C GLY A 102 23.86 1.16 -4.60
N MET A 103 23.34 0.35 -3.68
CA MET A 103 21.90 0.14 -3.49
C MET A 103 21.21 1.36 -2.83
N ALA A 104 21.89 2.06 -1.93
CA ALA A 104 21.32 3.16 -1.16
C ALA A 104 20.92 4.35 -2.04
N TRP A 105 21.72 4.70 -3.04
CA TRP A 105 21.48 5.87 -3.89
C TRP A 105 20.12 5.87 -4.61
N PRO A 106 19.78 4.86 -5.44
CA PRO A 106 18.49 4.84 -6.13
C PRO A 106 17.33 4.66 -5.14
N ALA A 107 17.53 3.90 -4.06
CA ALA A 107 16.50 3.73 -3.02
C ALA A 107 16.15 5.05 -2.33
N THR A 108 17.15 5.85 -1.95
CA THR A 108 16.92 7.17 -1.33
C THR A 108 16.19 8.10 -2.28
N LYS A 109 16.57 8.15 -3.57
CA LYS A 109 15.87 8.96 -4.56
C LYS A 109 14.39 8.59 -4.64
N THR A 110 14.06 7.31 -4.75
CA THR A 110 12.67 6.85 -4.81
C THR A 110 11.89 7.19 -3.54
N VAL A 111 12.49 7.05 -2.36
CA VAL A 111 11.84 7.45 -1.10
C VAL A 111 11.55 8.95 -1.07
N LEU A 112 12.45 9.79 -1.54
CA LEU A 112 12.22 11.24 -1.61
C LEU A 112 11.08 11.58 -2.58
N ASP A 113 11.05 10.95 -3.76
CA ASP A 113 9.97 11.12 -4.74
C ASP A 113 8.61 10.66 -4.18
N MET A 114 8.58 9.53 -3.45
CA MET A 114 7.40 9.03 -2.75
C MET A 114 6.87 10.00 -1.68
N LYS A 115 7.77 10.71 -0.99
CA LYS A 115 7.42 11.64 0.09
C LYS A 115 7.10 13.05 -0.37
N ASN A 116 7.44 13.40 -1.61
CA ASN A 116 7.03 14.66 -2.18
C ASN A 116 5.53 14.59 -2.54
N THR A 117 4.66 15.10 -1.66
CA THR A 117 3.20 15.18 -1.84
C THR A 117 2.71 16.58 -2.27
N ALA A 118 3.63 17.45 -2.68
CA ALA A 118 3.31 18.83 -3.10
C ALA A 118 2.45 18.86 -4.37
N ASP A 119 1.73 19.97 -4.56
CA ASP A 119 0.97 20.33 -5.77
C ASP A 119 0.00 19.23 -6.29
N PRO A 120 -0.94 18.75 -5.46
CA PRO A 120 -1.96 17.80 -5.93
C PRO A 120 -3.03 18.50 -6.78
N ASP A 121 -3.48 17.85 -7.85
CA ASP A 121 -4.67 18.26 -8.59
C ASP A 121 -5.94 17.99 -7.76
N ILE A 122 -5.96 16.85 -7.06
CA ILE A 122 -7.10 16.40 -6.24
C ILE A 122 -6.56 15.85 -4.91
N THR A 123 -7.21 16.23 -3.80
CA THR A 123 -6.95 15.65 -2.48
C THR A 123 -8.16 14.87 -1.99
N ILE A 124 -7.93 13.60 -1.64
CA ILE A 124 -8.95 12.67 -1.16
C ILE A 124 -8.50 12.16 0.20
N LYS A 125 -9.39 12.16 1.19
CA LYS A 125 -9.14 11.52 2.48
C LYS A 125 -9.76 10.12 2.48
N ALA A 126 -8.93 9.11 2.70
CA ALA A 126 -9.32 7.73 2.93
C ALA A 126 -9.35 7.46 4.43
N THR A 127 -10.53 7.13 4.97
CA THR A 127 -10.72 6.81 6.38
C THR A 127 -10.96 5.30 6.53
N GLY A 128 -10.13 4.62 7.32
CA GLY A 128 -10.33 3.21 7.67
C GLY A 128 -11.39 3.05 8.76
N TYR A 129 -12.30 2.10 8.54
CA TYR A 129 -13.30 1.63 9.51
C TYR A 129 -13.28 0.10 9.53
N GLN A 130 -13.68 -0.52 10.64
CA GLN A 130 -13.95 -1.97 10.70
C GLN A 130 -15.28 -2.28 9.96
N TRP A 131 -15.31 -2.95 8.80
CA TRP A 131 -14.22 -3.30 7.87
C TRP A 131 -14.59 -2.78 6.49
N LYS A 132 -14.27 -1.50 6.23
CA LYS A 132 -14.65 -0.72 5.04
C LYS A 132 -13.83 0.56 4.95
N TRP A 133 -13.89 1.22 3.80
CA TRP A 133 -13.19 2.49 3.57
C TRP A 133 -14.20 3.62 3.35
N GLY A 134 -14.01 4.75 4.03
CA GLY A 134 -14.70 6.00 3.70
C GLY A 134 -13.81 6.90 2.86
N TYR A 135 -14.39 7.58 1.87
CA TYR A 135 -13.69 8.52 1.02
C TYR A 135 -14.35 9.90 1.07
N ASP A 136 -13.55 10.92 1.33
CA ASP A 136 -13.95 12.33 1.26
C ASP A 136 -13.10 13.06 0.21
N TYR A 137 -13.72 13.66 -0.79
CA TYR A 137 -13.03 14.50 -1.78
C TYR A 137 -12.93 15.93 -1.20
N LEU A 138 -11.72 16.32 -0.79
CA LEU A 138 -11.48 17.53 0.00
C LEU A 138 -11.09 18.75 -0.83
N GLN A 139 -10.39 18.53 -1.95
CA GLN A 139 -9.86 19.59 -2.81
C GLN A 139 -9.82 19.11 -4.26
N GLY A 140 -10.09 20.02 -5.20
CA GLY A 140 -10.09 19.75 -6.64
C GLY A 140 -11.49 19.44 -7.16
N GLU A 141 -11.57 19.03 -8.42
CA GLU A 141 -12.81 18.58 -9.02
C GLU A 141 -13.35 17.35 -8.27
N GLY A 142 -14.63 17.38 -7.88
CA GLY A 142 -15.23 16.39 -6.98
C GLY A 142 -15.29 16.80 -5.51
N GLN A 143 -14.78 17.98 -5.15
CA GLN A 143 -14.85 18.50 -3.78
C GLN A 143 -16.29 18.45 -3.21
N GLY A 144 -16.43 17.90 -2.00
CA GLY A 144 -17.71 17.72 -1.32
C GLY A 144 -18.32 16.33 -1.47
N ILE A 145 -17.85 15.52 -2.42
CA ILE A 145 -18.27 14.12 -2.55
C ILE A 145 -17.77 13.32 -1.35
N ARG A 146 -18.68 12.53 -0.76
CA ARG A 146 -18.39 11.65 0.39
C ARG A 146 -19.18 10.36 0.26
N PHE A 147 -18.51 9.23 0.46
CA PHE A 147 -19.19 7.93 0.46
C PHE A 147 -18.39 6.88 1.24
N VAL A 148 -19.05 5.75 1.49
CA VAL A 148 -18.46 4.57 2.10
C VAL A 148 -18.39 3.46 1.05
N SER A 149 -17.29 2.74 1.03
CA SER A 149 -16.97 1.64 0.13
C SER A 149 -16.90 0.34 0.92
N ASN A 150 -17.85 -0.56 0.66
CA ASN A 150 -17.96 -1.87 1.29
C ASN A 150 -17.63 -2.96 0.28
N LEU A 151 -17.15 -4.10 0.78
CA LEU A 151 -17.01 -5.32 0.00
C LEU A 151 -18.35 -5.69 -0.67
N SER A 152 -18.33 -5.91 -1.98
CA SER A 152 -19.51 -6.31 -2.75
C SER A 152 -19.63 -7.82 -2.94
N THR A 153 -18.60 -8.60 -2.60
CA THR A 153 -18.63 -10.07 -2.74
C THR A 153 -19.83 -10.67 -1.99
N PRO A 154 -20.71 -11.41 -2.67
CA PRO A 154 -21.87 -12.05 -2.06
C PRO A 154 -21.53 -13.04 -0.94
N ARG A 155 -22.40 -13.13 0.08
CA ARG A 155 -22.18 -14.00 1.25
C ARG A 155 -22.13 -15.48 0.90
N ASP A 156 -22.93 -15.93 -0.06
CA ASP A 156 -22.91 -17.32 -0.53
C ASP A 156 -21.55 -17.73 -1.12
N GLN A 157 -20.85 -16.83 -1.81
CA GLN A 157 -19.47 -17.08 -2.26
C GLN A 157 -18.47 -17.16 -1.10
N ILE A 158 -18.68 -16.35 -0.06
CA ILE A 158 -17.83 -16.33 1.15
C ILE A 158 -18.03 -17.61 1.98
N GLU A 159 -19.28 -18.05 2.13
CA GLU A 159 -19.68 -19.25 2.87
C GLU A 159 -19.42 -20.55 2.08
N GLY A 160 -18.98 -20.45 0.81
CA GLY A 160 -18.68 -21.59 -0.05
C GLY A 160 -19.91 -22.27 -0.66
N ALA A 161 -21.08 -21.62 -0.61
CA ALA A 161 -22.32 -22.07 -1.22
C ALA A 161 -22.44 -21.71 -2.72
N ALA A 162 -21.59 -20.80 -3.22
CA ALA A 162 -21.56 -20.38 -4.63
C ALA A 162 -20.12 -20.36 -5.20
N PRO A 163 -19.94 -20.51 -6.53
CA PRO A 163 -18.63 -20.39 -7.15
C PRO A 163 -18.08 -18.96 -6.99
N LYS A 164 -16.77 -18.86 -6.78
CA LYS A 164 -16.07 -17.60 -6.59
C LYS A 164 -15.81 -16.92 -7.93
N GLY A 165 -16.12 -15.63 -8.03
CA GLY A 165 -15.81 -14.82 -9.21
C GLY A 165 -14.31 -14.57 -9.40
N GLU A 166 -13.94 -14.00 -10.55
CA GLU A 166 -12.55 -13.66 -10.89
C GLU A 166 -11.90 -12.70 -9.87
N HIS A 167 -12.70 -11.77 -9.35
CA HIS A 167 -12.26 -10.74 -8.41
C HIS A 167 -12.81 -10.95 -6.99
N TYR A 168 -13.02 -12.22 -6.61
CA TYR A 168 -13.46 -12.61 -5.27
C TYR A 168 -12.67 -11.88 -4.16
N LEU A 169 -13.40 -11.21 -3.26
CA LEU A 169 -12.89 -10.38 -2.16
C LEU A 169 -12.17 -9.08 -2.56
N LEU A 170 -12.21 -8.68 -3.83
CA LEU A 170 -11.51 -7.49 -4.32
C LEU A 170 -12.45 -6.40 -4.85
N GLU A 171 -13.74 -6.71 -5.02
CA GLU A 171 -14.74 -5.79 -5.56
C GLU A 171 -15.49 -5.04 -4.45
N VAL A 172 -15.86 -3.80 -4.73
CA VAL A 172 -16.62 -2.95 -3.81
C VAL A 172 -17.92 -2.42 -4.43
N ASP A 173 -18.83 -1.95 -3.59
CA ASP A 173 -20.08 -1.30 -4.02
C ASP A 173 -19.85 0.10 -4.61
N ASN A 174 -18.96 0.88 -3.99
CA ASN A 174 -18.63 2.25 -4.35
C ASN A 174 -17.11 2.39 -4.52
N PRO A 175 -16.57 2.27 -5.73
CA PRO A 175 -15.14 2.41 -5.99
C PRO A 175 -14.69 3.87 -5.90
N LEU A 176 -13.42 4.08 -5.56
CA LEU A 176 -12.79 5.40 -5.64
C LEU A 176 -12.57 5.77 -7.11
N VAL A 177 -13.12 6.87 -7.60
CA VAL A 177 -12.95 7.29 -9.00
C VAL A 177 -12.00 8.46 -9.10
N VAL A 178 -11.01 8.38 -10.00
CA VAL A 178 -10.03 9.45 -10.24
C VAL A 178 -9.71 9.60 -11.73
N PRO A 179 -9.36 10.81 -12.20
CA PRO A 179 -8.94 11.01 -13.58
C PRO A 179 -7.51 10.53 -13.82
N VAL A 180 -7.27 9.93 -14.99
CA VAL A 180 -5.93 9.55 -15.48
C VAL A 180 -5.04 10.79 -15.64
N GLY A 181 -3.73 10.63 -15.41
CA GLY A 181 -2.73 11.67 -15.61
C GLY A 181 -2.74 12.79 -14.57
N LYS A 182 -3.63 12.74 -13.58
CA LYS A 182 -3.71 13.70 -12.48
C LYS A 182 -3.01 13.22 -11.23
N ARG A 183 -2.42 14.17 -10.50
CA ARG A 183 -1.71 13.91 -9.25
C ARG A 183 -2.70 13.89 -8.09
N ILE A 184 -2.98 12.71 -7.59
CA ILE A 184 -3.94 12.46 -6.51
C ILE A 184 -3.17 12.35 -5.20
N ARG A 185 -3.46 13.24 -4.25
CA ARG A 185 -3.00 13.10 -2.86
C ARG A 185 -4.05 12.37 -2.04
N VAL A 186 -3.63 11.27 -1.41
CA VAL A 186 -4.45 10.48 -0.51
C VAL A 186 -4.03 10.78 0.93
N LEU A 187 -4.93 11.37 1.70
CA LEU A 187 -4.77 11.55 3.14
C LEU A 187 -5.36 10.32 3.84
N THR A 188 -4.58 9.55 4.59
CA THR A 188 -5.05 8.38 5.31
C THR A 188 -5.22 8.68 6.80
N THR A 189 -6.32 8.20 7.37
CA THR A 189 -6.58 8.17 8.81
C THR A 189 -7.54 7.03 9.13
N ALA A 190 -7.82 6.75 10.40
CA ALA A 190 -8.79 5.73 10.79
C ALA A 190 -9.65 6.21 11.96
N ASN A 191 -10.86 5.64 12.07
CA ASN A 191 -11.80 5.99 13.12
C ASN A 191 -11.76 5.02 14.32
N ASP A 192 -11.23 3.81 14.14
CA ASP A 192 -11.25 2.75 15.15
C ASP A 192 -9.84 2.21 15.46
N VAL A 193 -9.33 1.31 14.63
CA VAL A 193 -8.03 0.65 14.77
C VAL A 193 -7.11 1.05 13.62
N ILE A 194 -5.87 0.57 13.63
CA ILE A 194 -4.95 0.81 12.53
C ILE A 194 -5.39 -0.02 11.32
N HIS A 195 -5.39 0.62 10.15
CA HIS A 195 -5.54 -0.01 8.83
C HIS A 195 -4.37 0.39 7.94
N SER A 196 -4.30 -0.13 6.72
CA SER A 196 -3.33 0.36 5.73
C SER A 196 -3.93 0.39 4.35
N TRP A 197 -3.98 1.58 3.75
CA TRP A 197 -4.51 1.79 2.41
C TRP A 197 -3.44 1.41 1.41
N TRP A 198 -3.71 0.39 0.59
CA TRP A 198 -2.73 -0.19 -0.31
C TRP A 198 -3.33 -0.48 -1.68
N VAL A 199 -2.69 0.02 -2.73
CA VAL A 199 -2.97 -0.35 -4.13
C VAL A 199 -1.65 -0.78 -4.79
N PRO A 200 -1.42 -2.09 -4.96
CA PRO A 200 -0.14 -2.65 -5.44
C PRO A 200 0.34 -2.05 -6.77
N ALA A 201 -0.56 -1.95 -7.77
CA ALA A 201 -0.22 -1.43 -9.10
C ALA A 201 0.23 0.04 -9.08
N PHE A 202 -0.15 0.78 -8.03
CA PHE A 202 0.27 2.17 -7.83
C PHE A 202 1.59 2.30 -7.08
N GLY A 203 2.07 1.23 -6.45
CA GLY A 203 3.21 1.29 -5.54
C GLY A 203 2.93 2.12 -4.28
N VAL A 204 1.66 2.32 -3.92
CA VAL A 204 1.25 3.14 -2.77
C VAL A 204 0.73 2.27 -1.66
N LYS A 205 1.38 2.36 -0.50
CA LYS A 205 0.95 1.79 0.78
C LYS A 205 1.15 2.81 1.89
N GLN A 206 0.10 3.17 2.62
CA GLN A 206 0.22 4.08 3.74
C GLN A 206 -0.77 3.70 4.84
N ASP A 207 -0.24 3.56 6.06
CA ASP A 207 -1.04 3.21 7.22
C ASP A 207 -1.99 4.35 7.56
N ALA A 208 -3.20 3.95 7.95
CA ALA A 208 -4.28 4.81 8.38
C ALA A 208 -4.40 4.64 9.90
N ILE A 209 -3.93 5.63 10.65
CA ILE A 209 -3.73 5.54 12.10
C ILE A 209 -4.74 6.46 12.80
N PRO A 210 -5.52 5.98 13.77
CA PRO A 210 -6.43 6.84 14.53
C PRO A 210 -5.68 8.00 15.20
N GLY A 211 -6.23 9.22 15.08
CA GLY A 211 -5.64 10.43 15.65
C GLY A 211 -4.50 11.05 14.84
N PHE A 212 -4.07 10.44 13.72
CA PHE A 212 -3.08 11.00 12.81
C PHE A 212 -3.62 11.09 11.38
N ILE A 213 -3.19 12.12 10.66
CA ILE A 213 -3.35 12.22 9.22
C ILE A 213 -1.98 11.97 8.59
N ARG A 214 -1.92 10.99 7.70
CA ARG A 214 -0.73 10.69 6.90
C ARG A 214 -1.07 10.93 5.45
N ASP A 215 -0.07 11.21 4.63
CA ASP A 215 -0.26 11.43 3.20
C ASP A 215 0.56 10.46 2.36
N ALA A 216 0.00 10.15 1.21
CA ALA A 216 0.64 9.51 0.09
C ALA A 216 0.12 10.15 -1.19
N TRP A 217 0.74 9.85 -2.33
CA TRP A 217 0.27 10.34 -3.61
C TRP A 217 0.49 9.31 -4.71
N PHE A 218 -0.30 9.43 -5.77
CA PHE A 218 -0.06 8.71 -7.02
C PHE A 218 -0.49 9.56 -8.22
N ARG A 219 0.02 9.19 -9.40
CA ARG A 219 -0.49 9.62 -10.69
C ARG A 219 -0.58 8.38 -11.57
N ALA A 220 -1.79 7.96 -11.90
CA ALA A 220 -2.00 6.82 -12.77
C ALA A 220 -1.81 7.26 -14.23
N ASP A 221 -0.96 6.56 -14.97
CA ASP A 221 -0.63 6.89 -16.36
C ASP A 221 -1.52 6.13 -17.37
N THR A 222 -2.39 5.23 -16.89
CA THR A 222 -3.29 4.42 -17.74
C THR A 222 -4.66 4.24 -17.08
N GLU A 223 -5.72 4.37 -17.88
CA GLU A 223 -7.11 4.10 -17.46
C GLU A 223 -7.31 2.62 -17.11
N GLY A 224 -8.20 2.32 -16.19
CA GLY A 224 -8.50 0.97 -15.76
C GLY A 224 -9.02 0.86 -14.33
N VAL A 225 -9.27 -0.38 -13.92
CA VAL A 225 -9.69 -0.72 -12.55
C VAL A 225 -8.51 -1.35 -11.82
N TYR A 226 -8.12 -0.73 -10.72
CA TYR A 226 -6.98 -1.15 -9.90
C TYR A 226 -7.46 -1.52 -8.51
N ARG A 227 -7.06 -2.71 -8.06
CA ARG A 227 -7.53 -3.29 -6.81
C ARG A 227 -6.40 -3.47 -5.81
N GLY A 228 -6.76 -3.40 -4.55
CA GLY A 228 -5.89 -3.56 -3.41
C GLY A 228 -6.67 -4.05 -2.19
N ASN A 229 -5.97 -4.19 -1.05
CA ASN A 229 -6.54 -4.70 0.19
C ASN A 229 -6.01 -3.90 1.38
N CYS A 230 -6.68 -4.04 2.53
CA CYS A 230 -6.07 -3.59 3.78
C CYS A 230 -4.76 -4.36 4.02
N ALA A 231 -3.67 -3.63 4.30
CA ALA A 231 -2.34 -4.20 4.48
C ALA A 231 -1.81 -4.13 5.92
N GLU A 232 -2.69 -3.90 6.90
CA GLU A 232 -2.40 -3.90 8.34
C GLU A 232 -3.52 -4.62 9.10
N LEU A 233 -3.18 -5.53 10.01
CA LEU A 233 -4.15 -6.39 10.68
C LEU A 233 -5.13 -5.55 11.53
N CYS A 234 -6.41 -5.54 11.15
CA CYS A 234 -7.43 -4.67 11.75
C CYS A 234 -8.62 -5.44 12.38
N GLY A 235 -8.45 -6.73 12.65
CA GLY A 235 -9.44 -7.57 13.34
C GLY A 235 -10.03 -8.68 12.46
N ARG A 236 -11.21 -9.18 12.85
CA ARG A 236 -11.85 -10.38 12.30
C ARG A 236 -11.95 -10.35 10.77
N ASP A 237 -12.51 -9.27 10.21
CA ASP A 237 -12.77 -9.21 8.77
C ASP A 237 -11.69 -8.41 8.02
N HIS A 238 -10.44 -8.43 8.51
CA HIS A 238 -9.30 -7.77 7.88
C HIS A 238 -9.14 -8.09 6.38
N GLY A 239 -9.39 -9.35 6.00
CA GLY A 239 -9.34 -9.80 4.61
C GLY A 239 -10.56 -9.45 3.74
N PHE A 240 -11.54 -8.71 4.27
CA PHE A 240 -12.83 -8.44 3.62
C PHE A 240 -13.10 -6.93 3.46
N MET A 241 -12.04 -6.12 3.39
CA MET A 241 -12.15 -4.67 3.17
C MET A 241 -11.22 -4.20 2.05
N PRO A 242 -11.52 -4.57 0.79
CA PRO A 242 -10.68 -4.23 -0.34
C PRO A 242 -10.73 -2.73 -0.66
N VAL A 243 -9.78 -2.33 -1.49
CA VAL A 243 -9.72 -1.01 -2.12
C VAL A 243 -9.88 -1.21 -3.62
N GLU A 244 -10.80 -0.50 -4.24
CA GLU A 244 -10.94 -0.47 -5.70
C GLU A 244 -10.89 0.97 -6.19
N VAL A 245 -10.02 1.23 -7.16
CA VAL A 245 -9.81 2.54 -7.76
C VAL A 245 -10.09 2.45 -9.26
N HIS A 246 -11.03 3.24 -9.73
CA HIS A 246 -11.35 3.41 -11.14
C HIS A 246 -10.61 4.65 -11.65
N VAL A 247 -9.61 4.42 -12.50
CA VAL A 247 -8.91 5.48 -13.21
C VAL A 247 -9.58 5.64 -14.56
N VAL A 248 -10.19 6.81 -14.79
CA VAL A 248 -11.00 7.08 -15.98
C VAL A 248 -10.49 8.29 -16.73
N SER A 249 -10.94 8.48 -17.97
CA SER A 249 -10.69 9.72 -18.71
C SER A 249 -11.18 10.95 -17.95
N GLN A 250 -10.56 12.11 -18.19
CA GLN A 250 -10.97 13.37 -17.56
C GLN A 250 -12.45 13.69 -17.81
N GLN A 251 -12.97 13.41 -19.02
CA GLN A 251 -14.38 13.60 -19.34
C GLN A 251 -15.29 12.70 -18.49
N ALA A 252 -14.98 11.39 -18.43
CA ALA A 252 -15.77 10.45 -17.66
C ALA A 252 -15.75 10.77 -16.15
N TYR A 253 -14.61 11.29 -15.65
CA TYR A 253 -14.50 11.77 -14.29
C TYR A 253 -15.43 12.96 -14.02
N THR A 254 -15.42 13.98 -14.89
CA THR A 254 -16.29 15.15 -14.77
C THR A 254 -17.78 14.75 -14.76
N GLU A 255 -18.17 13.84 -15.66
CA GLU A 255 -19.54 13.32 -15.70
C GLU A 255 -19.91 12.54 -14.44
N TRP A 256 -18.98 11.74 -13.91
CA TRP A 256 -19.18 11.02 -12.65
C TRP A 256 -19.35 11.99 -11.47
N VAL A 257 -18.50 13.02 -11.37
CA VAL A 257 -18.59 14.06 -10.34
C VAL A 257 -19.95 14.76 -10.37
N ALA A 258 -20.42 15.15 -11.55
CA ALA A 258 -21.72 15.81 -11.70
C ALA A 258 -22.88 14.92 -11.19
N ARG A 259 -22.84 13.61 -11.50
CA ARG A 259 -23.84 12.65 -11.01
C ARG A 259 -23.79 12.49 -9.48
N GLN A 260 -22.60 12.39 -8.90
CA GLN A 260 -22.43 12.22 -7.45
C GLN A 260 -22.94 13.43 -6.67
N LEU A 261 -22.60 14.64 -7.13
CA LEU A 261 -23.06 15.87 -6.48
C LEU A 261 -24.58 16.06 -6.60
N ALA A 262 -25.17 15.71 -7.74
CA ALA A 262 -26.63 15.73 -7.91
C ALA A 262 -27.34 14.73 -6.98
N ALA A 263 -26.81 13.52 -6.84
CA ALA A 263 -27.34 12.50 -5.93
C ALA A 263 -27.21 12.91 -4.45
N GLY A 264 -26.09 13.53 -4.07
CA GLY A 264 -25.89 14.08 -2.73
C GLY A 264 -26.91 15.17 -2.39
N ALA A 265 -27.11 16.14 -3.29
CA ALA A 265 -28.09 17.21 -3.09
C ALA A 265 -29.54 16.69 -2.96
N ALA A 266 -29.92 15.66 -3.74
CA ALA A 266 -31.24 15.04 -3.63
C ALA A 266 -31.44 14.34 -2.26
N SER A 267 -30.40 13.72 -1.73
CA SER A 267 -30.42 13.04 -0.44
C SER A 267 -30.53 14.02 0.73
N ASP A 268 -29.83 15.15 0.67
CA ASP A 268 -29.89 16.22 1.68
C ASP A 268 -31.27 16.90 1.68
N THR A 269 -31.88 17.08 0.51
CA THR A 269 -33.22 17.67 0.39
C THR A 269 -34.29 16.72 0.96
N ALA A 270 -34.17 15.41 0.72
CA ALA A 270 -35.07 14.40 1.30
C ALA A 270 -34.93 14.32 2.84
N GLY A 271 -33.71 14.40 3.37
CA GLY A 271 -33.45 14.46 4.81
C GLY A 271 -34.01 15.73 5.48
N ALA A 272 -33.89 16.88 4.82
CA ALA A 272 -34.47 18.15 5.29
C ALA A 272 -36.01 18.13 5.30
N THR A 273 -36.65 17.50 4.30
CA THR A 273 -38.12 17.33 4.30
C THR A 273 -38.61 16.36 5.37
N ALA A 274 -37.80 15.38 5.77
CA ALA A 274 -38.15 14.44 6.84
C ALA A 274 -38.02 15.05 8.26
N GLN A 275 -37.12 16.03 8.44
CA GLN A 275 -36.94 16.74 9.73
C GLN A 275 -37.91 17.92 9.93
N GLY A 276 -38.65 18.34 8.90
CA GLY A 276 -39.65 19.42 8.97
C GLY A 276 -41.08 18.99 9.37
N ALA A 277 -41.32 17.71 9.66
CA ALA A 277 -42.67 17.14 9.78
C ALA A 277 -43.02 16.52 11.16
N THR A 278 -42.33 16.90 12.24
CA THR A 278 -42.78 16.58 13.61
C THR A 278 -43.23 17.85 14.33
N PRO A 279 -44.53 18.06 14.54
CA PRO A 279 -45.00 19.06 15.50
C PRO A 279 -44.52 18.63 16.89
N VAL A 280 -43.73 19.48 17.55
CA VAL A 280 -43.40 19.32 18.96
C VAL A 280 -44.71 19.37 19.75
N PRO A 281 -45.11 18.33 20.51
CA PRO A 281 -46.25 18.43 21.39
C PRO A 281 -45.88 19.39 22.53
N ALA A 282 -46.75 20.36 22.81
CA ALA A 282 -46.58 21.28 23.93
C ALA A 282 -46.48 20.49 25.25
N ALA A 283 -45.42 20.76 26.01
CA ALA A 283 -45.20 20.14 27.32
C ALA A 283 -46.28 20.60 28.33
N PRO A 284 -46.78 19.71 29.22
CA PRO A 284 -47.67 20.12 30.30
C PRO A 284 -46.89 20.82 31.40
N THR A 285 -47.43 21.92 31.92
CA THR A 285 -46.93 22.63 33.09
C THR A 285 -47.26 21.84 34.37
N GLU A 286 -46.25 21.24 35.00
CA GLU A 286 -46.39 20.69 36.36
C GLU A 286 -46.10 21.79 37.41
N GLY A 287 -47.07 22.00 38.29
CA GLY A 287 -46.98 22.92 39.42
C GLY A 287 -46.13 22.36 40.56
N VAL A 288 -45.23 23.19 41.08
CA VAL A 288 -44.38 22.89 42.23
C VAL A 288 -45.23 22.92 43.51
N ALA A 289 -45.42 21.77 44.15
CA ALA A 289 -45.94 21.68 45.51
C ALA A 289 -44.77 21.70 46.51
N GLN A 290 -44.73 22.72 47.36
CA GLN A 290 -43.80 22.85 48.48
C GLN A 290 -44.17 21.90 49.62
N SER A 291 -43.20 21.11 50.10
CA SER A 291 -43.32 20.34 51.34
C SER A 291 -42.75 21.10 52.54
N ALA A 292 -43.54 21.25 53.60
CA ALA A 292 -43.17 21.84 54.89
C ALA A 292 -42.32 20.88 55.76
N PRO A 293 -41.54 21.38 56.74
CA PRO A 293 -40.62 20.57 57.55
C PRO A 293 -41.25 20.10 58.86
N ALA A 294 -40.82 18.93 59.38
CA ALA A 294 -41.06 18.58 60.77
C ALA A 294 -39.98 17.65 61.36
N ASN A 295 -39.26 18.25 62.30
CA ASN A 295 -38.86 17.77 63.63
C ASN A 295 -37.72 16.76 63.85
N ALA A 296 -36.97 17.11 64.90
CA ALA A 296 -35.75 16.54 65.40
C ALA A 296 -35.97 15.60 66.59
N ALA A 297 -35.09 14.57 66.67
CA ALA A 297 -34.44 13.99 67.86
C ALA A 297 -35.32 13.28 68.94
N PRO A 298 -34.79 12.37 69.80
CA PRO A 298 -33.39 12.31 70.26
C PRO A 298 -32.71 10.92 70.53
N ALA A 299 -31.36 11.01 70.61
CA ALA A 299 -30.37 10.38 71.52
C ALA A 299 -30.38 8.89 71.91
N GLY A 300 -29.21 8.25 71.82
CA GLY A 300 -28.65 7.45 72.93
C GLY A 300 -27.79 6.22 72.56
N ASN A 301 -26.51 6.31 72.90
CA ASN A 301 -25.41 5.31 72.95
C ASN A 301 -24.71 4.87 71.66
#